data_AF-A0A7W4B4A6-F1
#
_entry.id   AF-A0A7W4B4A6-F1
#
_cell.length_a   1.000
_cell.length_b   1.000
_cell.length_c   1.000
_cell.angle_alpha   90.00
_cell.angle_beta   90.00
_cell.angle_gamma   90.00
#
_symmetry.space_group_name_H-M   'P 1'
#
loop_
_entity.id
_entity.type
_entity.pdbx_description
1 polymer ?
#
loop_
_entity_poly.entity_id
_entity_poly.type
_entity_poly.pdbx_seq_one_letter_code
_entity_poly.pdbx_strand_id
1 'polypeptide(L)'
;MCKLSRYFLYAFCFSISLCSNATNYYKCVTAKGTIFSQFPCDDQATTYKVNTTNVLQTAPKTDYNKQLNDIERERILSMLQAQLRSNNHKLAILDREKQRDEYKQQQRLSHILSDDDKKRIAKDITKQIKLINKTHKKEASVISKKIKKIEKEITLYQQAK
;
A
#
# COMPACT_ATOMS: atom_id res chain seq x y z
N MET A 1 71.86 8.32 40.06
CA MET A 1 70.63 7.51 40.10
C MET A 1 69.37 8.36 39.82
N CYS A 2 69.34 9.18 38.75
CA CYS A 2 68.24 10.13 38.50
C CYS A 2 67.48 9.93 37.18
N LYS A 3 67.77 8.88 36.40
CA LYS A 3 67.06 8.61 35.12
C LYS A 3 65.88 7.65 35.27
N LEU A 4 65.93 6.65 36.17
CA LEU A 4 64.80 5.74 36.39
C LEU A 4 63.58 6.42 37.06
N SER A 5 63.81 7.46 37.86
CA SER A 5 62.74 8.21 38.54
C SER A 5 61.84 8.99 37.56
N ARG A 6 62.38 9.48 36.44
CA ARG A 6 61.60 10.20 35.41
C ARG A 6 60.67 9.30 34.61
N TYR A 7 61.06 8.06 34.34
CA TYR A 7 60.21 7.09 33.62
C TYR A 7 59.05 6.58 34.48
N PHE A 8 59.26 6.41 35.79
CA PHE A 8 58.19 6.05 36.73
C PHE A 8 57.13 7.15 36.83
N LEU A 9 57.54 8.42 36.82
CA LEU A 9 56.61 9.56 36.88
C LEU A 9 55.77 9.70 35.60
N TYR A 10 56.37 9.45 34.43
CA TYR A 10 55.64 9.44 33.15
C TYR A 10 54.69 8.25 33.00
N ALA A 11 55.08 7.07 33.48
CA ALA A 11 54.21 5.89 33.50
C ALA A 11 53.00 6.10 34.40
N PHE A 12 53.19 6.73 35.57
CA PHE A 12 52.10 7.02 36.51
C PHE A 12 51.10 8.05 35.96
N CYS A 13 51.56 9.07 35.24
CA CYS A 13 50.67 10.04 34.59
C CYS A 13 49.82 9.43 33.46
N PHE A 14 50.32 8.41 32.75
CA PHE A 14 49.57 7.76 31.68
C PHE A 14 48.43 6.89 32.23
N SER A 15 48.60 6.27 33.39
CA SER A 15 47.57 5.44 34.04
C SER A 15 46.35 6.23 34.51
N ILE A 16 46.53 7.49 34.92
CA ILE A 16 45.43 8.33 35.44
C ILE A 16 44.47 8.73 34.31
N SER A 17 44.95 8.82 33.07
CA SER A 17 44.13 9.21 31.91
C SER A 17 43.15 8.12 31.45
N LEU A 18 43.28 6.88 31.94
CA LEU A 18 42.47 5.73 31.51
C LEU A 18 41.25 5.44 32.41
N CYS A 19 41.05 6.21 33.51
CA CYS A 19 39.97 5.99 34.47
C CYS A 19 38.85 7.05 34.42
N SER A 20 38.44 7.50 33.23
CA SER A 20 37.25 8.36 33.07
C SER A 20 36.12 7.59 32.36
N ASN A 21 35.42 6.76 33.13
CA ASN A 21 34.10 6.25 32.75
C ASN A 21 33.11 6.73 33.82
N ALA A 22 32.77 8.02 33.79
CA ALA A 22 31.80 8.58 34.73
C ALA A 22 30.40 8.00 34.44
N THR A 23 29.90 7.19 35.37
CA THR A 23 28.55 6.58 35.31
C THR A 23 27.44 7.53 35.77
N ASN A 24 27.80 8.71 36.29
CA ASN A 24 26.89 9.71 36.81
C ASN A 24 27.25 11.07 36.23
N TYR A 25 26.27 11.75 35.61
CA TYR A 25 26.41 13.12 35.16
C TYR A 25 25.51 14.02 36.00
N TYR A 26 25.93 15.24 36.26
CA TYR A 26 25.16 16.23 37.00
C TYR A 26 24.83 17.40 36.08
N LYS A 27 23.59 17.85 36.12
CA LYS A 27 23.15 19.11 35.54
C LYS A 27 23.11 20.14 36.66
N CYS A 28 23.99 21.13 36.56
CA CYS A 28 24.15 22.20 37.53
C CYS A 28 23.46 23.46 36.99
N VAL A 29 22.46 23.95 37.70
CA VAL A 29 21.74 25.17 37.32
C VAL A 29 22.15 26.30 38.26
N THR A 30 22.67 27.38 37.71
CA THR A 30 23.05 28.60 38.43
C THR A 30 22.37 29.82 37.81
N ALA A 31 22.42 30.97 38.49
CA ALA A 31 21.92 32.24 37.94
C ALA A 31 22.62 32.65 36.63
N LYS A 32 23.83 32.17 36.38
CA LYS A 32 24.62 32.45 35.16
C LYS A 32 24.33 31.47 34.01
N GLY A 33 23.59 30.40 34.26
CA GLY A 33 23.24 29.40 33.25
C GLY A 33 23.33 27.96 33.74
N THR A 34 23.15 27.02 32.81
CA THR A 34 23.17 25.58 33.05
C THR A 34 24.45 24.96 32.50
N ILE A 35 25.13 24.14 33.32
CA ILE A 35 26.35 23.41 32.93
C ILE A 35 26.15 21.93 33.25
N PHE A 36 26.64 21.05 32.39
CA PHE A 36 26.70 19.61 32.63
C PHE A 36 28.11 19.21 33.06
N SER A 37 28.23 18.48 34.16
CA SER A 37 29.49 18.10 34.79
C SER A 37 29.51 16.62 35.13
N GLN A 38 30.68 15.99 35.04
CA GLN A 38 30.92 14.64 35.57
C GLN A 38 31.22 14.65 37.08
N PHE A 39 31.47 15.83 37.63
CA PHE A 39 31.71 16.07 39.06
C PHE A 39 30.48 16.71 39.71
N PRO A 40 30.29 16.56 41.03
CA PRO A 40 29.22 17.22 41.77
C PRO A 40 29.22 18.73 41.52
N CYS A 41 28.03 19.34 41.51
CA CYS A 41 27.93 20.79 41.37
C CYS A 41 28.43 21.49 42.63
N ASP A 42 28.87 22.73 42.46
CA ASP A 42 29.21 23.63 43.57
C ASP A 42 27.98 23.94 44.44
N ASP A 43 28.20 24.31 45.71
CA ASP A 43 27.16 24.50 46.74
C ASP A 43 26.16 25.61 46.37
N GLN A 44 26.54 26.51 45.47
CA GLN A 44 25.72 27.62 44.95
C GLN A 44 24.84 27.23 43.74
N ALA A 45 24.82 25.95 43.35
CA ALA A 45 24.09 25.46 42.17
C ALA A 45 22.99 24.45 42.53
N THR A 46 21.84 24.55 41.88
CA THR A 46 20.80 23.52 41.98
C THR A 46 21.23 22.31 41.15
N THR A 47 21.37 21.16 41.81
CA THR A 47 21.91 19.93 41.23
C THR A 47 20.80 18.97 40.80
N TYR A 48 20.84 18.52 39.55
CA TYR A 48 20.02 17.41 39.06
C TYR A 48 20.92 16.26 38.61
N LYS A 49 20.71 15.07 39.17
CA LYS A 49 21.42 13.87 38.76
C LYS A 49 20.86 13.36 37.43
N VAL A 50 21.68 13.34 36.40
CA VAL A 50 21.38 12.80 35.07
C VAL A 50 21.86 11.35 35.04
N ASN A 51 20.91 10.43 35.14
CA ASN A 51 21.18 9.02 34.90
C ASN A 51 21.20 8.81 33.37
N THR A 52 22.34 8.44 32.81
CA THR A 52 22.42 8.01 31.42
C THR A 52 21.77 6.64 31.31
N THR A 53 20.49 6.59 30.95
CA THR A 53 19.87 5.34 30.54
C THR A 53 20.44 4.99 29.18
N ASN A 54 21.13 3.85 29.08
CA ASN A 54 21.44 3.22 27.80
C ASN A 54 20.12 2.71 27.19
N VAL A 55 19.21 3.62 26.81
CA VAL A 55 18.07 3.24 26.00
C VAL A 55 18.64 3.03 24.61
N LEU A 56 19.14 1.81 24.36
CA LEU A 56 19.14 1.26 23.02
C LEU A 56 17.71 1.48 22.52
N GLN A 57 17.52 2.45 21.61
CA GLN A 57 16.25 2.63 20.93
C GLN A 57 16.01 1.32 20.18
N THR A 58 15.28 0.41 20.80
CA THR A 58 14.85 -0.81 20.16
C THR A 58 13.86 -0.37 19.09
N ALA A 59 14.23 -0.61 17.83
CA ALA A 59 13.32 -0.45 16.72
C ALA A 59 11.99 -1.14 17.09
N PRO A 60 10.84 -0.54 16.73
CA PRO A 60 9.55 -1.16 17.02
C PRO A 60 9.58 -2.61 16.54
N LYS A 61 9.06 -3.53 17.37
CA LYS A 61 8.90 -4.95 17.04
C LYS A 61 7.80 -5.12 15.97
N THR A 62 8.05 -4.57 14.79
CA THR A 62 7.17 -4.70 13.63
C THR A 62 7.74 -5.74 12.71
N ASP A 63 6.93 -6.75 12.39
CA ASP A 63 7.25 -7.74 11.37
C ASP A 63 7.04 -7.12 9.98
N TYR A 64 8.10 -6.53 9.45
CA TYR A 64 8.10 -5.88 8.13
C TYR A 64 7.75 -6.84 6.99
N ASN A 65 8.04 -8.14 7.13
CA ASN A 65 7.67 -9.14 6.12
C ASN A 65 6.16 -9.33 6.05
N LYS A 66 5.50 -9.37 7.22
CA LYS A 66 4.05 -9.43 7.29
C LYS A 66 3.40 -8.19 6.69
N GLN A 67 3.89 -6.99 7.04
CA GLN A 67 3.38 -5.74 6.47
C GLN A 67 3.53 -5.67 4.95
N LEU A 68 4.68 -6.10 4.43
CA LEU A 68 4.92 -6.11 2.98
C LEU A 68 3.96 -7.08 2.26
N ASN A 69 3.69 -8.23 2.87
CA ASN A 69 2.75 -9.22 2.32
C ASN A 69 1.30 -8.71 2.34
N ASP A 70 0.92 -7.97 3.38
CA ASP A 70 -0.41 -7.35 3.48
C ASP A 70 -0.58 -6.24 2.42
N ILE A 71 0.43 -5.38 2.23
CA ILE A 71 0.41 -4.33 1.20
C ILE A 71 0.32 -4.93 -0.21
N GLU A 72 1.11 -5.97 -0.50
CA GLU A 72 1.07 -6.62 -1.81
C GLU A 72 -0.28 -7.29 -2.07
N ARG A 73 -0.86 -7.94 -1.05
CA ARG A 73 -2.21 -8.49 -1.13
C ARG A 73 -3.26 -7.40 -1.41
N GLU A 74 -3.22 -6.28 -0.70
CA GLU A 74 -4.13 -5.15 -0.94
C GLU A 74 -4.01 -4.62 -2.36
N ARG A 75 -2.77 -4.51 -2.88
CA ARG A 75 -2.51 -4.12 -4.26
C ARG A 75 -3.14 -5.09 -5.25
N ILE A 76 -2.93 -6.40 -5.07
CA ILE A 76 -3.52 -7.44 -5.92
C ILE A 76 -5.05 -7.36 -5.88
N LEU A 77 -5.65 -7.25 -4.70
CA LEU A 77 -7.10 -7.11 -4.53
C LEU A 77 -7.64 -5.86 -5.25
N SER A 78 -6.96 -4.72 -5.12
CA SER A 78 -7.37 -3.47 -5.78
C SER A 78 -7.34 -3.60 -7.31
N MET A 79 -6.32 -4.28 -7.84
CA MET A 79 -6.17 -4.55 -9.26
C MET A 79 -7.28 -5.49 -9.76
N LEU A 80 -7.54 -6.59 -9.05
CA LEU A 80 -8.61 -7.53 -9.39
C LEU A 80 -9.99 -6.85 -9.37
N GLN A 81 -10.25 -6.01 -8.37
CA GLN A 81 -11.50 -5.23 -8.30
C GLN A 81 -11.63 -4.21 -9.44
N ALA A 82 -10.52 -3.56 -9.86
CA ALA A 82 -10.52 -2.68 -11.02
C ALA A 82 -10.83 -3.46 -12.31
N GLN A 83 -10.23 -4.65 -12.48
CA GLN A 83 -10.52 -5.52 -13.62
C GLN A 83 -11.98 -6.01 -13.61
N LEU A 84 -12.53 -6.34 -12.43
CA LEU A 84 -13.94 -6.70 -12.28
C LEU A 84 -14.86 -5.57 -12.76
N ARG A 85 -14.63 -4.35 -12.26
CA ARG A 85 -15.38 -3.14 -12.69
C ARG A 85 -15.29 -2.92 -14.20
N SER A 86 -14.09 -3.07 -14.78
CA SER A 86 -13.88 -2.92 -16.21
C SER A 86 -14.66 -3.95 -17.03
N ASN A 87 -14.63 -5.24 -16.65
CA ASN A 87 -15.38 -6.28 -17.37
C ASN A 87 -16.90 -6.11 -17.22
N ASN A 88 -17.38 -5.69 -16.05
CA ASN A 88 -18.79 -5.36 -15.84
C ASN A 88 -19.23 -4.18 -16.72
N HIS A 89 -18.39 -3.15 -16.82
CA HIS A 89 -18.66 -2.03 -17.73
C HIS A 89 -18.70 -2.47 -19.19
N LYS A 90 -17.79 -3.38 -19.60
CA LYS A 90 -17.79 -3.96 -20.94
C LYS A 90 -19.08 -4.71 -21.26
N LEU A 91 -19.64 -5.45 -20.30
CA LEU A 91 -20.96 -6.07 -20.47
C LEU A 91 -22.08 -5.03 -20.67
N ALA A 92 -22.06 -3.95 -19.88
CA ALA A 92 -23.06 -2.89 -20.02
C ALA A 92 -22.98 -2.17 -21.38
N ILE A 93 -21.76 -1.96 -21.90
CA ILE A 93 -21.57 -1.42 -23.27
C ILE A 93 -22.14 -2.39 -24.30
N LEU A 94 -21.80 -3.68 -24.18
CA LEU A 94 -22.24 -4.71 -25.13
C LEU A 94 -23.78 -4.84 -25.18
N ASP A 95 -24.45 -4.74 -24.03
CA ASP A 95 -25.91 -4.75 -23.97
C ASP A 95 -26.52 -3.49 -24.64
N ARG A 96 -25.92 -2.31 -24.44
CA ARG A 96 -26.33 -1.08 -25.13
C ARG A 96 -26.13 -1.17 -26.64
N GLU A 97 -25.02 -1.77 -27.10
CA GLU A 97 -24.77 -2.01 -28.52
C GLU A 97 -25.83 -2.91 -29.14
N LYS A 98 -26.14 -4.02 -28.46
CA LYS A 98 -27.23 -4.91 -28.87
C LYS A 98 -28.55 -4.15 -29.01
N GLN A 99 -28.94 -3.36 -28.01
CA GLN A 99 -30.19 -2.59 -28.04
C GLN A 99 -30.21 -1.58 -29.21
N ARG A 100 -29.10 -0.89 -29.46
CA ARG A 100 -28.98 0.04 -30.60
C ARG A 100 -29.14 -0.68 -31.94
N ASP A 101 -28.54 -1.86 -32.08
CA ASP A 101 -28.61 -2.61 -33.33
C ASP A 101 -30.00 -3.22 -33.56
N GLU A 102 -30.66 -3.71 -32.51
CA GLU A 102 -32.07 -4.15 -32.57
C GLU A 102 -32.99 -2.99 -32.98
N TYR A 103 -32.82 -1.82 -32.37
CA TYR A 103 -33.59 -0.63 -32.70
C TYR A 103 -33.40 -0.20 -34.16
N LYS A 104 -32.16 -0.17 -34.67
CA LYS A 104 -31.88 0.14 -36.08
C LYS A 104 -32.58 -0.83 -37.03
N GLN A 105 -32.65 -2.12 -36.70
CA GLN A 105 -33.37 -3.08 -37.52
C GLN A 105 -34.89 -2.82 -37.50
N GLN A 106 -35.46 -2.48 -36.34
CA GLN A 106 -36.88 -2.16 -36.21
C GLN A 106 -37.26 -0.88 -36.98
N GLN A 107 -36.40 0.14 -36.98
CA GLN A 107 -36.62 1.39 -37.71
C GLN A 107 -36.75 1.18 -39.23
N ARG A 108 -36.22 0.09 -39.80
CA ARG A 108 -36.38 -0.21 -41.22
C ARG A 108 -37.85 -0.40 -41.62
N LEU A 109 -38.72 -0.80 -40.69
CA LEU A 109 -40.16 -0.96 -40.94
C LEU A 109 -40.91 0.36 -41.03
N SER A 110 -40.47 1.41 -40.33
CA SER A 110 -41.22 2.67 -40.24
C SER A 110 -41.24 3.47 -41.54
N HIS A 111 -40.37 3.14 -42.51
CA HIS A 111 -40.21 3.89 -43.75
C HIS A 111 -40.79 3.19 -44.99
N ILE A 112 -41.43 2.02 -44.84
CA ILE A 112 -41.94 1.24 -45.97
C ILE A 112 -43.44 1.43 -46.09
N LEU A 113 -43.90 1.84 -47.28
CA LEU A 113 -45.33 2.06 -47.56
C LEU A 113 -46.02 0.78 -48.07
N SER A 114 -45.34 -0.02 -48.89
CA SER A 114 -45.84 -1.27 -49.50
C SER A 114 -45.98 -2.43 -48.50
N ASP A 115 -47.11 -3.12 -48.51
CA ASP A 115 -47.40 -4.21 -47.57
C ASP A 115 -46.63 -5.50 -47.86
N ASP A 116 -46.37 -5.81 -49.14
CA ASP A 116 -45.55 -6.97 -49.51
C ASP A 116 -44.08 -6.76 -49.15
N ASP A 117 -43.58 -5.53 -49.33
CA ASP A 117 -42.23 -5.16 -48.91
C ASP A 117 -42.10 -5.17 -47.38
N LYS A 118 -43.11 -4.69 -46.65
CA LYS A 118 -43.17 -4.81 -45.18
C LYS A 118 -43.05 -6.28 -44.74
N LYS A 119 -43.80 -7.20 -45.34
CA LYS A 119 -43.74 -8.63 -45.00
C LYS A 119 -42.36 -9.24 -45.29
N ARG A 120 -41.77 -8.93 -46.45
CA ARG A 120 -40.43 -9.42 -46.81
C ARG A 120 -39.37 -8.89 -45.84
N ILE A 121 -39.42 -7.60 -45.53
CA ILE A 121 -38.44 -6.92 -44.68
C ILE A 121 -38.63 -7.33 -43.21
N ALA A 122 -39.86 -7.54 -42.72
CA ALA A 122 -40.11 -8.09 -41.39
C ALA A 122 -39.45 -9.47 -41.18
N LYS A 123 -39.50 -10.34 -42.20
CA LYS A 123 -38.81 -11.65 -42.16
C LYS A 123 -37.30 -11.49 -42.10
N ASP A 124 -36.73 -10.56 -42.87
CA ASP A 124 -35.30 -10.24 -42.83
C ASP A 124 -34.88 -9.69 -41.46
N ILE A 125 -35.59 -8.69 -40.95
CA ILE A 125 -35.38 -8.11 -39.61
C ILE A 125 -35.39 -9.20 -38.53
N THR A 126 -36.34 -10.12 -38.58
CA THR A 126 -36.42 -11.23 -37.63
C THR A 126 -35.17 -12.12 -37.68
N LYS A 127 -34.63 -12.39 -38.87
CA LYS A 127 -33.37 -13.14 -39.03
C LYS A 127 -32.18 -12.34 -38.48
N GLN A 128 -32.11 -11.05 -38.75
CA GLN A 128 -31.03 -10.17 -38.26
C GLN A 128 -31.05 -10.05 -36.74
N ILE A 129 -32.23 -9.85 -36.12
CA ILE A 129 -32.38 -9.81 -34.66
C ILE A 129 -31.94 -11.13 -34.02
N LYS A 130 -32.25 -12.29 -34.65
CA LYS A 130 -31.77 -13.59 -34.17
C LYS A 130 -30.24 -13.69 -34.24
N LEU A 131 -29.63 -13.17 -35.30
CA LEU A 131 -28.16 -13.15 -35.44
C LEU A 131 -27.52 -12.25 -34.37
N ILE A 132 -28.03 -11.02 -34.20
CA ILE A 132 -27.59 -10.07 -33.17
C ILE A 132 -27.63 -10.72 -31.78
N ASN A 133 -28.75 -11.34 -31.42
CA ASN A 133 -28.90 -12.02 -30.14
C ASN A 133 -27.93 -13.19 -29.96
N LYS A 134 -27.67 -13.96 -31.02
CA LYS A 134 -26.72 -15.08 -30.99
C LYS A 134 -25.29 -14.58 -30.79
N THR A 135 -24.89 -13.51 -31.48
CA THR A 135 -23.57 -12.90 -31.35
C THR A 135 -23.38 -12.30 -29.96
N HIS A 136 -24.33 -11.49 -29.50
CA HIS A 136 -24.33 -10.93 -28.14
C HIS A 136 -24.18 -12.02 -27.07
N LYS A 137 -24.96 -13.12 -27.16
CA LYS A 137 -24.87 -14.23 -26.20
C LYS A 137 -23.48 -14.86 -26.16
N LYS A 138 -22.82 -15.02 -27.31
CA LYS A 138 -21.46 -15.57 -27.37
C LYS A 138 -20.46 -14.63 -26.69
N GLU A 139 -20.48 -13.35 -27.04
CA GLU A 139 -19.55 -12.36 -26.50
C GLU A 139 -19.76 -12.12 -25.00
N ALA A 140 -21.02 -12.00 -24.57
CA ALA A 140 -21.37 -11.88 -23.16
C ALA A 140 -20.90 -13.11 -22.35
N SER A 141 -20.98 -14.33 -22.93
CA SER A 141 -20.51 -15.54 -22.25
C SER A 141 -18.99 -15.54 -22.04
N VAL A 142 -18.22 -14.97 -22.96
CA VAL A 142 -16.76 -14.86 -22.83
C VAL A 142 -16.41 -13.89 -21.70
N ILE A 143 -17.06 -12.73 -21.65
CA ILE A 143 -16.83 -11.74 -20.60
C ILE A 143 -17.30 -12.25 -19.23
N SER A 144 -18.47 -12.90 -19.17
CA SER A 144 -18.99 -13.53 -17.94
C SER A 144 -18.04 -14.59 -17.39
N LYS A 145 -17.42 -15.41 -18.24
CA LYS A 145 -16.39 -16.37 -17.82
C LYS A 145 -15.18 -15.68 -17.20
N LYS A 146 -14.76 -14.52 -17.73
CA LYS A 146 -13.65 -13.73 -17.14
C LYS A 146 -14.02 -13.17 -15.78
N ILE A 147 -15.23 -12.61 -15.65
CA ILE A 147 -15.76 -12.10 -14.37
C ILE A 147 -15.74 -13.21 -13.32
N LYS A 148 -16.27 -14.40 -13.63
CA LYS A 148 -16.26 -15.54 -12.70
C LYS A 148 -14.86 -15.98 -12.27
N LYS A 149 -13.85 -15.83 -13.13
CA LYS A 149 -12.45 -16.14 -12.77
C LYS A 149 -11.90 -15.08 -11.79
N ILE A 150 -12.11 -13.80 -12.10
CA ILE A 150 -11.68 -12.69 -11.24
C ILE A 150 -12.38 -12.75 -9.87
N GLU A 151 -13.68 -13.05 -9.82
CA GLU A 151 -14.42 -13.24 -8.57
C GLU A 151 -13.83 -14.36 -7.72
N LYS A 152 -13.49 -15.50 -8.33
CA LYS A 152 -12.81 -16.59 -7.63
C LYS A 152 -11.46 -16.16 -7.07
N GLU A 153 -10.65 -15.47 -7.87
CA GLU A 153 -9.35 -14.97 -7.42
C GLU A 153 -9.50 -14.00 -6.24
N ILE A 154 -10.46 -13.06 -6.29
CA ILE A 154 -10.77 -12.16 -5.17
C ILE A 154 -11.12 -12.95 -3.92
N THR A 155 -11.99 -13.97 -4.02
CA THR A 155 -12.38 -14.78 -2.85
C THR A 155 -11.20 -15.52 -2.23
N LEU A 156 -10.26 -16.02 -3.05
CA LEU A 156 -9.05 -16.68 -2.56
C LEU A 156 -8.15 -15.73 -1.78
N TYR A 157 -7.89 -14.52 -2.31
CA TYR A 157 -7.07 -13.52 -1.62
C TYR A 157 -7.75 -12.94 -0.37
N GLN A 158 -9.08 -12.94 -0.31
CA GLN A 158 -9.83 -12.53 0.88
C GLN A 158 -9.85 -13.61 1.97
N GLN A 159 -9.87 -14.89 1.61
CA GLN A 159 -9.90 -16.02 2.55
C GLN A 159 -8.53 -16.36 3.15
N ALA A 160 -7.44 -16.03 2.46
CA ALA A 160 -6.07 -16.34 2.93
C ALA A 160 -5.57 -15.44 4.09
N LYS A 161 -6.48 -14.87 4.90
CA LYS A 161 -6.18 -13.99 6.03
C LYS A 161 -5.92 -14.80 7.30
#